data_AF-K9XZX2-F1
#
_entry.id   AF-K9XZX2-F1
#
_cell.length_a   1.000
_cell.length_b   1.000
_cell.length_c   1.000
_cell.angle_alpha   90.00
_cell.angle_beta   90.00
_cell.angle_gamma   90.00
#
_symmetry.space_group_name_H-M   'P 1'
#
loop_
_entity.id
_entity.type
_entity.pdbx_description
1 polymer ?
#
loop_
_entity_poly.entity_id
_entity_poly.type
_entity_poly.pdbx_seq_one_letter_code
_entity_poly.pdbx_strand_id
1 'polypeptide(L)'
;MTTNNSLECRYLGWGNLDKFQQMSLADNQALIYTVLADRSPVLIRGFLDCIRSEEVIQRVPQRFSVNDLVEVMVGMVRSLPDSLLQEFHQFSTNTYRASNDDQPVVCAVISW
;
A
#
# COMPACT_ATOMS: atom_id res chain seq x y z
N MET A 1 -4.49 -20.40 -23.38
CA MET A 1 -3.25 -19.65 -23.09
C MET A 1 -3.60 -18.58 -22.08
N THR A 2 -3.43 -18.87 -20.79
CA THR A 2 -3.59 -17.89 -19.72
C THR A 2 -2.33 -17.01 -19.75
N THR A 3 -2.47 -15.78 -20.24
CA THR A 3 -1.51 -14.72 -19.99
C THR A 3 -1.37 -14.60 -18.48
N ASN A 4 -0.25 -15.07 -17.91
CA ASN A 4 0.10 -14.77 -16.53
C ASN A 4 0.30 -13.26 -16.44
N ASN A 5 -0.76 -12.53 -16.07
CA ASN A 5 -0.64 -11.19 -15.52
C ASN A 5 0.05 -11.37 -14.17
N SER A 6 1.38 -11.37 -14.14
CA SER A 6 2.21 -11.52 -12.95
C SER A 6 2.18 -10.28 -12.04
N LEU A 7 1.07 -9.56 -12.03
CA LEU A 7 0.87 -8.42 -11.17
C LEU A 7 0.50 -8.95 -9.77
N GLU A 8 1.26 -8.52 -8.77
CA GLU A 8 1.01 -8.86 -7.37
C GLU A 8 1.12 -7.60 -6.53
N CYS A 9 0.31 -7.52 -5.47
CA CYS A 9 0.46 -6.51 -4.44
C CYS A 9 0.70 -7.21 -3.10
N ARG A 10 1.81 -6.88 -2.44
CA ARG A 10 2.23 -7.51 -1.21
C ARG A 10 2.39 -6.49 -0.10
N TYR A 11 1.74 -6.75 1.03
CA TYR A 11 1.93 -5.98 2.25
C TYR A 11 3.38 -6.04 2.73
N LEU A 12 3.97 -4.89 3.04
CA LEU A 12 5.34 -4.80 3.57
C LEU A 12 5.37 -4.55 5.07
N GLY A 13 4.39 -3.84 5.61
CA GLY A 13 4.41 -3.41 7.00
C GLY A 13 3.76 -2.05 7.19
N TRP A 14 3.85 -1.54 8.42
CA TRP A 14 3.42 -0.20 8.77
C TRP A 14 4.41 0.47 9.73
N GLY A 15 4.48 1.80 9.74
CA GLY A 15 5.43 2.55 10.55
C GLY A 15 5.99 3.78 9.83
N ASN A 16 7.22 4.16 10.14
CA ASN A 16 7.89 5.31 9.52
C ASN A 16 8.24 5.03 8.04
N LEU A 17 7.82 5.92 7.14
CA LEU A 17 8.00 5.82 5.68
C LEU A 17 9.48 5.72 5.26
N ASP A 18 10.38 6.45 5.91
CA ASP A 18 11.81 6.49 5.57
C ASP A 18 12.45 5.10 5.63
N LYS A 19 11.99 4.26 6.57
CA LYS A 19 12.48 2.87 6.70
C LYS A 19 12.13 2.04 5.47
N PHE A 20 10.96 2.27 4.87
CA PHE A 20 10.52 1.55 3.68
C PHE A 20 11.17 2.12 2.41
N GLN A 21 11.40 3.43 2.35
CA GLN A 21 12.09 4.07 1.22
C GLN A 21 13.58 3.68 1.12
N GLN A 22 14.21 3.37 2.26
CA GLN A 22 15.58 2.83 2.28
C GLN A 22 15.68 1.37 1.81
N MET A 23 14.55 0.69 1.61
CA MET A 23 14.54 -0.69 1.12
C MET A 23 14.90 -0.73 -0.37
N SER A 24 15.88 -1.55 -0.74
CA SER A 24 16.21 -1.78 -2.15
C SER A 24 15.06 -2.52 -2.84
N LEU A 25 14.31 -1.83 -3.68
CA LEU A 25 13.28 -2.43 -4.53
C LEU A 25 13.90 -2.87 -5.85
N ALA A 26 13.41 -3.98 -6.39
CA ALA A 26 13.78 -4.41 -7.73
C ALA A 26 13.21 -3.45 -8.80
N ASP A 27 13.77 -3.50 -10.01
CA ASP A 27 13.31 -2.65 -11.13
C ASP A 27 11.84 -2.91 -11.49
N ASN A 28 11.35 -4.13 -11.24
CA ASN A 28 9.97 -4.54 -11.47
C ASN A 28 9.06 -4.36 -10.25
N GLN A 29 9.45 -3.50 -9.31
CA GLN A 29 8.70 -3.22 -8.08
C GLN A 29 8.45 -1.73 -7.91
N ALA A 30 7.28 -1.38 -7.38
CA ALA A 30 6.92 -0.03 -6.97
C ALA A 30 6.41 -0.06 -5.52
N LEU A 31 6.99 0.79 -4.67
CA LEU A 31 6.48 1.03 -3.31
C LEU A 31 5.24 1.90 -3.40
N ILE A 32 4.17 1.46 -2.74
CA ILE A 32 2.97 2.23 -2.52
C ILE A 32 2.74 2.36 -1.03
N TYR A 33 2.20 3.49 -0.61
CA TYR A 33 1.94 3.75 0.79
C TYR A 33 0.72 4.65 0.97
N THR A 34 0.11 4.56 2.15
CA THR A 34 -0.96 5.44 2.59
C THR A 34 -0.80 5.73 4.07
N VAL A 35 -1.37 6.84 4.55
CA VAL A 35 -1.52 7.09 5.98
C VAL A 35 -2.27 5.93 6.62
N LEU A 36 -1.84 5.54 7.83
CA LEU A 36 -2.48 4.50 8.61
C LEU A 36 -3.94 4.84 8.90
N ALA A 37 -4.80 3.85 8.69
CA ALA A 37 -6.23 3.96 8.94
C ALA A 37 -6.74 2.68 9.60
N ASP A 38 -7.72 2.84 10.47
CA ASP A 38 -8.29 1.78 11.32
C ASP A 38 -9.30 0.88 10.61
N ARG A 39 -9.61 1.18 9.34
CA ARG A 39 -10.64 0.47 8.56
C ARG A 39 -10.18 0.23 7.13
N SER A 40 -10.42 -0.99 6.64
CA SER A 40 -10.04 -1.42 5.29
C SER A 40 -10.55 -0.50 4.17
N PRO A 41 -11.82 0.01 4.17
CA PRO A 41 -12.27 0.93 3.13
C PRO A 41 -11.47 2.23 3.04
N VAL A 42 -10.98 2.73 4.18
CA VAL A 42 -10.15 3.95 4.23
C VAL A 42 -8.74 3.66 3.73
N LEU A 43 -8.15 2.51 4.11
CA LEU A 43 -6.88 2.05 3.56
C LEU A 43 -6.94 1.86 2.05
N ILE A 44 -7.99 1.21 1.54
CA ILE A 44 -8.23 1.04 0.11
C ILE A 44 -8.24 2.40 -0.58
N ARG A 45 -9.00 3.38 -0.05
CA ARG A 45 -9.06 4.72 -0.64
C ARG A 45 -7.69 5.40 -0.68
N GLY A 46 -6.92 5.33 0.40
CA GLY A 46 -5.59 5.94 0.42
C GLY A 46 -4.62 5.28 -0.55
N PHE A 47 -4.64 3.95 -0.66
CA PHE A 47 -3.86 3.24 -1.68
C PHE A 47 -4.35 3.55 -3.10
N LEU A 48 -5.66 3.73 -3.33
CA LEU A 48 -6.20 4.15 -4.63
C LEU A 48 -5.64 5.51 -5.06
N ASP A 49 -5.51 6.45 -4.13
CA ASP A 49 -4.92 7.76 -4.42
C ASP A 49 -3.43 7.63 -4.75
N CYS A 50 -2.70 6.75 -4.04
CA CYS A 50 -1.29 6.45 -4.31
C CYS A 50 -1.06 5.80 -5.69
N ILE A 51 -1.80 4.76 -6.06
CA ILE A 51 -1.62 4.07 -7.36
C ILE A 51 -2.01 4.95 -8.56
N ARG A 52 -2.81 6.00 -8.32
CA ARG A 52 -3.19 7.00 -9.32
C ARG A 52 -2.21 8.17 -9.39
N SER A 53 -1.20 8.19 -8.53
CA SER A 53 -0.14 9.19 -8.60
C SER A 53 0.67 9.02 -9.88
N GLU A 54 1.17 10.14 -10.40
CA GLU A 54 1.99 10.14 -11.60
C GLU A 54 3.27 9.30 -11.43
N GLU A 55 3.85 9.28 -10.23
CA GLU A 55 5.03 8.48 -9.89
C GLU A 55 4.80 6.97 -10.11
N VAL A 56 3.69 6.44 -9.59
CA VAL A 56 3.36 5.01 -9.75
C VAL A 56 2.97 4.70 -11.18
N ILE A 57 2.17 5.56 -11.82
CA ILE A 57 1.72 5.38 -13.22
C ILE A 57 2.91 5.36 -14.19
N GLN A 58 3.91 6.22 -13.99
CA GLN A 58 5.10 6.26 -14.84
C GLN A 58 6.01 5.04 -14.62
N ARG A 59 6.00 4.44 -13.42
CA ARG A 59 6.85 3.30 -13.08
C ARG A 59 6.26 1.96 -13.52
N VAL A 60 4.94 1.79 -13.43
CA VAL A 60 4.26 0.54 -13.80
C VAL A 60 4.16 0.42 -15.33
N PRO A 61 4.46 -0.75 -15.93
CA PRO A 61 4.34 -0.95 -17.37
C PRO A 61 2.92 -0.67 -17.89
N GLN A 62 2.81 0.08 -18.98
CA GLN A 62 1.53 0.48 -19.60
C GLN A 62 0.63 -0.68 -20.06
N ARG A 63 1.16 -1.91 -20.08
CA ARG A 63 0.35 -3.13 -20.33
C ARG A 63 -0.64 -3.42 -19.20
N PHE A 64 -0.40 -2.90 -17.99
CA PHE A 64 -1.32 -3.03 -16.86
C PHE A 64 -2.21 -1.80 -16.79
N SER A 65 -3.51 -2.02 -16.73
CA SER A 65 -4.48 -0.96 -16.50
C SER A 65 -4.50 -0.57 -15.03
N VAL A 66 -5.04 0.62 -14.74
CA VAL A 66 -5.33 1.04 -13.37
C VAL A 66 -6.26 0.02 -12.69
N ASN A 67 -7.18 -0.61 -13.42
CA ASN A 67 -8.08 -1.61 -12.85
C ASN A 67 -7.33 -2.87 -12.39
N ASP A 68 -6.29 -3.30 -13.12
CA ASP A 68 -5.46 -4.43 -12.70
C ASP A 68 -4.73 -4.10 -11.38
N LEU A 69 -4.20 -2.88 -11.26
CA LEU A 69 -3.56 -2.41 -10.02
C LEU A 69 -4.55 -2.34 -8.85
N VAL A 70 -5.78 -1.87 -9.12
CA VAL A 70 -6.86 -1.81 -8.12
C VAL A 70 -7.21 -3.21 -7.63
N GLU A 71 -7.33 -4.18 -8.53
CA GLU A 71 -7.72 -5.55 -8.19
C GLU A 71 -6.71 -6.20 -7.23
N VAL A 72 -5.41 -6.16 -7.57
CA VAL A 72 -4.37 -6.77 -6.72
C VAL A 72 -4.23 -6.05 -5.38
N MET A 73 -4.35 -4.71 -5.36
CA MET A 73 -4.27 -3.91 -4.15
C MET A 73 -5.47 -4.16 -3.23
N VAL A 74 -6.68 -4.20 -3.76
CA VAL A 74 -7.88 -4.53 -2.98
C VAL A 74 -7.81 -5.96 -2.46
N GLY A 75 -7.31 -6.90 -3.27
CA GLY A 75 -7.05 -8.28 -2.85
C GLY A 75 -6.09 -8.34 -1.67
N MET A 76 -4.99 -7.60 -1.72
CA MET A 76 -4.02 -7.48 -0.62
C MET A 76 -4.65 -6.91 0.65
N VAL A 77 -5.40 -5.81 0.57
CA VAL A 77 -6.02 -5.22 1.78
C VAL A 77 -7.05 -6.15 2.40
N ARG A 78 -7.80 -6.90 1.58
CA ARG A 78 -8.80 -7.87 2.05
C ARG A 78 -8.19 -9.14 2.64
N SER A 79 -6.94 -9.46 2.32
CA SER A 79 -6.23 -10.61 2.89
C SER A 79 -5.45 -10.27 4.16
N LEU A 80 -5.39 -8.99 4.55
CA LEU A 80 -4.80 -8.60 5.83
C LEU A 80 -5.57 -9.22 7.01
N PRO A 81 -4.87 -9.71 8.05
CA PRO A 81 -5.53 -10.32 9.19
C PRO A 81 -6.27 -9.25 10.03
N ASP A 82 -7.43 -9.61 10.58
CA ASP A 82 -8.23 -8.71 11.42
C ASP A 82 -7.45 -8.20 12.64
N SER A 83 -6.50 -8.98 13.17
CA SER A 83 -5.63 -8.56 14.27
C SER A 83 -4.80 -7.33 13.91
N LEU A 84 -4.33 -7.23 12.67
CA LEU A 84 -3.56 -6.09 12.19
C LEU A 84 -4.43 -4.84 12.06
N LEU A 85 -5.69 -4.99 11.62
CA LEU A 85 -6.64 -3.89 11.58
C LEU A 85 -6.98 -3.40 13.01
N GLN A 86 -7.04 -4.31 13.98
CA GLN A 86 -7.19 -3.96 15.39
C GLN A 86 -5.97 -3.21 15.92
N GLU A 87 -4.75 -3.61 15.54
CA GLU A 87 -3.52 -2.87 15.89
C GLU A 87 -3.56 -1.44 15.33
N PHE A 88 -3.99 -1.25 14.08
CA PHE A 88 -4.15 0.09 13.49
C PHE A 88 -5.16 0.93 14.28
N HIS A 89 -6.30 0.34 14.64
CA HIS A 89 -7.31 1.01 15.44
C HIS A 89 -6.77 1.42 16.82
N GLN A 90 -6.10 0.51 17.52
CA GLN A 90 -5.48 0.79 18.82
C GLN A 90 -4.42 1.88 18.72
N PHE A 91 -3.58 1.85 17.68
CA PHE A 91 -2.59 2.89 17.45
C PHE A 91 -3.25 4.25 17.21
N SER A 92 -4.28 4.30 16.34
CA SER A 92 -4.98 5.55 16.01
C SER A 92 -5.68 6.19 17.21
N THR A 93 -6.18 5.37 18.14
CA THR A 93 -6.87 5.82 19.36
C THR A 93 -5.90 6.22 20.47
N ASN A 94 -4.77 5.53 20.61
CA ASN A 94 -3.74 5.81 21.62
C ASN A 94 -2.81 6.97 21.24
N THR A 95 -2.60 7.23 19.95
CA THR A 95 -1.56 8.15 19.45
C THR A 95 -2.13 9.51 18.99
N TYR A 96 -3.19 9.98 19.64
CA TYR A 96 -3.86 11.29 19.38
C TYR A 96 -2.97 12.53 19.66
N ARG A 97 -1.64 12.39 19.73
CA ARG A 97 -0.70 13.44 20.15
C ARG A 97 0.67 13.46 19.45
N ALA A 98 0.89 12.70 18.38
CA ALA A 98 2.11 12.86 17.59
C ALA A 98 1.91 13.98 16.56
N SER A 99 2.78 14.98 16.61
CA SER A 99 2.92 16.06 15.63
C SER A 99 2.89 15.50 14.19
N ASN A 100 2.38 16.29 13.24
CA ASN A 100 2.12 15.88 11.84
C ASN A 100 3.29 15.24 11.08
N ASP A 101 4.53 15.37 11.57
CA ASP A 101 5.73 14.95 10.83
C ASP A 101 6.10 13.45 10.98
N ASP A 102 5.45 12.71 11.89
CA ASP A 102 5.77 11.29 12.18
C ASP A 102 4.53 10.36 12.09
N GLN A 103 3.55 10.69 11.25
CA GLN A 103 2.38 9.81 11.08
C GLN A 103 2.80 8.48 10.44
N PRO A 104 2.51 7.33 11.07
CA PRO A 104 2.86 6.05 10.46
C PRO A 104 2.05 5.83 9.20
N VAL A 105 2.72 5.22 8.23
CA VAL A 105 2.15 4.79 6.96
C VAL A 105 1.96 3.29 6.95
N VAL A 106 1.06 2.81 6.10
CA VAL A 106 0.93 1.41 5.71
C VAL A 106 1.57 1.28 4.33
N CYS A 107 2.53 0.38 4.20
CA CYS A 107 3.32 0.19 2.99
C CYS A 107 3.03 -1.16 2.34
N ALA A 108 3.00 -1.15 1.02
CA ALA A 108 2.91 -2.34 0.19
C ALA A 108 3.77 -2.17 -1.06
N VAL A 109 4.06 -3.27 -1.75
CA VAL A 109 4.78 -3.27 -3.02
C VAL A 109 3.92 -3.89 -4.09
N ILE A 110 3.84 -3.20 -5.23
CA ILE A 110 3.34 -3.75 -6.48
C ILE A 110 4.52 -4.33 -7.25
N SER A 111 4.42 -5.57 -7.72
CA SER A 111 5.44 -6.21 -8.56
C SER A 111 4.84 -6.75 -9.86
N TRP A 112 5.64 -6.83 -10.94
CA TRP A 112 5.21 -7.29 -12.26
C TRP A 112 6.22 -8.12 -13.05
#